data_AF-A0A2W1AZ48-F1
#
_entry.id   AF-A0A2W1AZ48-F1
#
_cell.length_a   1.000
_cell.length_b   1.000
_cell.length_c   1.000
_cell.angle_alpha   90.00
_cell.angle_beta   90.00
_cell.angle_gamma   90.00
#
_symmetry.space_group_name_H-M   'P 1'
#
loop_
_entity.id
_entity.type
_entity.pdbx_description
1 polymer ?
#
loop_
_entity_poly.entity_id
_entity_poly.type
_entity_poly.pdbx_seq_one_letter_code
_entity_poly.pdbx_strand_id
1 'polypeptide(L)'
;MFGQVLWFVSTLGLYGIYWVYTSFSEMNDYLQLGENPALLTVLSFIPFLNYYALYKHAEAVESLSEGSVNKVLMFVVWVVFSPAAWFITQMELNKRATA
;
A
#
# COMPACT_ATOMS: atom_id res chain seq x y z
N MET A 1 12.61 -7.04 -0.63
CA MET A 1 11.85 -7.27 0.62
C MET A 1 12.70 -7.09 1.88
N PHE A 2 13.78 -7.85 2.10
CA PHE A 2 14.63 -7.68 3.32
C PHE A 2 15.16 -6.25 3.54
N GLY A 3 15.53 -5.54 2.46
CA GLY A 3 15.95 -4.15 2.56
C GLY A 3 14.88 -3.20 3.13
N GLN A 4 13.59 -3.43 2.82
CA GLN A 4 12.50 -2.57 3.29
C GLN A 4 12.30 -2.69 4.81
N VAL A 5 12.37 -3.91 5.33
CA VAL A 5 12.29 -4.16 6.77
C VAL A 5 13.49 -3.54 7.49
N LEU A 6 14.70 -3.66 6.91
CA LEU A 6 15.90 -3.04 7.46
C LEU A 6 15.79 -1.51 7.50
N TRP A 7 15.29 -0.87 6.45
CA TRP A 7 15.04 0.57 6.41
C TRP A 7 13.99 0.99 7.44
N PHE A 8 12.91 0.22 7.58
CA PHE A 8 11.88 0.47 8.58
C PHE A 8 12.44 0.50 10.00
N VAL A 9 13.22 -0.52 10.37
CA VAL A 9 13.82 -0.60 11.71
C VAL A 9 14.87 0.49 11.91
N SER A 10 15.76 0.69 10.93
CA SER A 10 16.85 1.68 11.03
C SER A 10 16.34 3.12 11.13
N THR A 11 15.19 3.41 10.53
CA THR A 11 14.55 4.73 10.55
C THR A 11 13.49 4.87 11.66
N LEU A 12 13.40 3.91 12.58
CA LEU A 12 12.44 3.89 13.68
C LEU A 12 10.98 4.08 13.21
N GLY A 13 10.63 3.48 12.07
CA GLY A 13 9.29 3.53 11.49
C GLY A 13 9.02 4.69 10.54
N LEU A 14 9.91 5.68 10.41
CA LEU A 14 9.73 6.80 9.47
C LEU A 14 9.68 6.34 8.01
N TYR A 15 10.46 5.32 7.66
CA TYR A 15 10.38 4.69 6.34
C TYR A 15 8.99 4.11 6.05
N GLY A 16 8.21 3.72 7.07
CA GLY A 16 6.83 3.27 6.87
C GLY A 16 5.93 4.35 6.28
N ILE A 17 6.09 5.60 6.72
CA ILE A 17 5.34 6.75 6.17
C ILE A 17 5.72 6.98 4.71
N TYR A 18 7.02 6.98 4.45
CA TYR A 18 7.55 7.09 3.09
C TYR A 18 7.01 5.97 2.19
N TRP A 19 7.04 4.73 2.68
CA TRP A 19 6.59 3.56 1.93
C TRP A 19 5.10 3.66 1.56
N VAL A 20 4.24 4.07 2.49
CA VAL A 20 2.81 4.28 2.23
C VAL A 20 2.59 5.33 1.15
N TYR A 21 3.32 6.45 1.21
CA TYR A 21 3.24 7.48 0.18
C TYR A 21 3.67 6.97 -1.20
N THR A 22 4.82 6.28 -1.25
CA THR A 22 5.34 5.76 -2.51
C THR A 22 4.46 4.69 -3.11
N SER A 23 3.88 3.78 -2.29
CA SER A 23 2.99 2.74 -2.81
C SER A 23 1.73 3.34 -3.43
N PHE A 24 1.12 4.33 -2.78
CA PHE A 24 0.00 5.06 -3.36
C PHE A 24 0.39 5.81 -4.62
N SER A 25 1.55 6.49 -4.64
CA SER A 25 2.00 7.22 -5.82
C SER A 25 2.22 6.30 -7.01
N GLU A 26 2.98 5.20 -6.81
CA GLU A 26 3.28 4.24 -7.88
C GLU A 26 1.99 3.59 -8.43
N MET A 27 1.07 3.17 -7.56
CA MET A 27 -0.20 2.62 -8.00
C MET A 27 -1.07 3.66 -8.73
N ASN A 28 -1.14 4.88 -8.20
CA ASN A 28 -1.92 5.96 -8.79
C ASN A 28 -1.40 6.37 -10.17
N ASP A 29 -0.07 6.44 -10.31
CA ASP A 29 0.60 6.79 -11.57
C ASP A 29 0.44 5.66 -12.60
N TYR A 30 0.60 4.40 -12.17
CA TYR A 30 0.45 3.23 -13.03
C TYR A 30 -0.99 3.02 -13.52
N LEU A 31 -1.96 3.14 -12.62
CA LEU A 31 -3.38 2.89 -12.90
C LEU A 31 -4.16 4.15 -13.32
N GLN A 32 -3.52 5.33 -13.31
CA GLN A 32 -4.13 6.62 -13.63
C GLN A 32 -5.39 6.92 -12.79
N LEU A 33 -5.37 6.60 -11.49
CA LEU A 33 -6.55 6.71 -10.62
C LEU A 33 -6.98 8.16 -10.33
N GLY A 34 -6.09 9.13 -10.55
CA GLY A 34 -6.36 10.55 -10.28
C GLY A 34 -6.54 10.86 -8.78
N GLU A 35 -6.16 9.94 -7.91
CA GLU A 35 -6.17 10.13 -6.46
C GLU A 35 -4.97 11.00 -6.02
N ASN A 36 -5.03 11.53 -4.80
CA ASN A 36 -3.94 12.30 -4.21
C ASN A 36 -3.18 11.41 -3.20
N PRO A 37 -1.98 10.90 -3.54
CA PRO A 37 -1.21 10.01 -2.67
C PRO A 37 -0.85 10.63 -1.33
N ALA A 38 -0.59 11.94 -1.30
CA ALA A 38 -0.27 12.66 -0.06
C ALA A 38 -1.49 12.71 0.88
N LEU A 39 -2.68 12.97 0.33
CA LEU A 39 -3.92 12.94 1.11
C LEU A 39 -4.16 11.54 1.69
N LEU A 40 -4.09 10.49 0.87
CA LEU A 40 -4.30 9.11 1.32
C LEU A 40 -3.27 8.68 2.37
N THR A 41 -2.02 9.14 2.24
CA THR A 41 -0.98 8.93 3.25
C THR A 41 -1.36 9.57 4.57
N VAL A 42 -1.78 10.84 4.58
CA VAL A 42 -2.21 11.54 5.81
C VAL A 42 -3.41 10.83 6.44
N LEU A 43 -4.41 10.43 5.65
CA LEU A 43 -5.58 9.71 6.13
C LEU A 43 -5.21 8.37 6.77
N SER A 44 -4.15 7.71 6.28
CA SER A 44 -3.65 6.43 6.82
C SER A 44 -3.14 6.52 8.26
N PHE A 45 -2.87 7.72 8.80
CA PHE A 45 -2.44 7.89 10.20
C PHE A 45 -3.55 8.38 11.13
N ILE A 46 -4.75 8.65 10.60
CA ILE A 46 -5.91 9.11 11.38
C ILE A 46 -6.79 7.89 11.68
N PRO A 47 -7.04 7.50 12.94
CA PRO A 47 -7.61 6.19 13.30
C PRO A 47 -8.86 5.74 12.51
N PHE A 48 -9.85 6.62 12.34
CA PHE A 48 -11.08 6.27 11.63
C PHE A 48 -11.00 6.48 10.11
N LEU A 49 -10.21 7.47 9.67
CA LEU A 49 -9.99 7.73 8.25
C LEU A 49 -8.97 6.76 7.63
N ASN A 50 -8.20 6.08 8.47
CA ASN A 50 -7.28 5.03 8.08
C ASN A 50 -8.03 3.91 7.37
N TYR A 51 -9.21 3.49 7.84
CA TYR A 51 -10.01 2.47 7.15
C TYR A 51 -10.38 2.88 5.72
N TYR A 52 -10.69 4.15 5.49
CA TYR A 52 -10.94 4.64 4.13
C TYR A 52 -9.68 4.55 3.27
N ALA A 53 -8.53 5.00 3.79
CA ALA A 53 -7.26 4.90 3.08
C ALA A 53 -6.86 3.44 2.79
N LEU A 54 -7.01 2.53 3.75
CA LEU A 54 -6.75 1.10 3.59
C LEU A 54 -7.67 0.46 2.55
N TYR A 55 -8.94 0.85 2.52
CA TYR A 55 -9.89 0.35 1.51
C TYR A 55 -9.52 0.83 0.11
N LYS A 56 -9.14 2.11 -0.03
CA LYS A 56 -8.62 2.66 -1.29
C LYS A 56 -7.33 2.00 -1.73
N HIS A 57 -6.43 1.74 -0.80
CA HIS A 57 -5.23 0.96 -1.06
C HIS A 57 -5.56 -0.45 -1.55
N ALA A 58 -6.54 -1.13 -0.95
CA ALA A 58 -6.94 -2.46 -1.36
C ALA A 58 -7.60 -2.50 -2.75
N GLU A 59 -8.39 -1.49 -3.10
CA GLU A 59 -8.98 -1.30 -4.44
C GLU A 59 -7.89 -1.07 -5.51
N ALA A 60 -6.89 -0.25 -5.19
CA ALA A 60 -5.73 -0.03 -6.06
C ALA A 60 -4.91 -1.31 -6.27
N VAL A 61 -4.67 -2.10 -5.21
CA VAL A 61 -3.96 -3.38 -5.32
C VAL A 61 -4.74 -4.42 -6.13
N GLU A 62 -6.06 -4.50 -5.95
CA GLU A 62 -6.91 -5.38 -6.76
C GLU A 62 -6.79 -5.03 -8.25
N SER A 63 -6.83 -3.74 -8.57
CA SER A 63 -6.66 -3.24 -9.94
C SER A 63 -5.25 -3.52 -10.48
N LEU A 64 -4.21 -3.30 -9.68
CA LEU A 64 -2.80 -3.58 -10.03
C LEU A 64 -2.56 -5.07 -10.29
N SER A 65 -3.24 -5.93 -9.54
CA SER A 65 -3.10 -7.39 -9.61
C SER A 65 -4.03 -8.04 -10.66
N GLU A 66 -4.75 -7.24 -11.44
CA GLU A 66 -5.77 -7.69 -12.41
C GLU A 66 -6.80 -8.63 -11.76
N GLY A 67 -7.18 -8.36 -10.51
CA GLY A 67 -8.17 -9.13 -9.75
C GLY A 67 -7.64 -10.41 -9.09
N SER A 68 -6.36 -10.75 -9.23
CA SER A 68 -5.78 -11.91 -8.54
C SER A 68 -5.68 -11.72 -7.02
N VAL A 69 -5.64 -10.47 -6.55
CA VAL A 69 -5.76 -10.10 -5.14
C VAL A 69 -7.10 -9.41 -4.92
N ASN A 70 -8.03 -10.06 -4.23
CA ASN A 70 -9.36 -9.49 -3.95
C ASN A 70 -9.29 -8.30 -2.96
N LYS A 71 -9.99 -7.19 -3.24
CA LYS A 71 -9.95 -5.98 -2.40
C LYS A 71 -10.47 -6.19 -0.99
N VAL A 72 -11.53 -6.98 -0.80
CA VAL A 72 -12.13 -7.18 0.53
C VAL A 72 -11.16 -7.99 1.38
N LEU A 73 -10.59 -9.04 0.81
CA LEU A 73 -9.56 -9.83 1.49
C LEU A 73 -8.33 -8.97 1.81
N MET A 74 -7.85 -8.18 0.85
CA MET A 74 -6.71 -7.29 1.04
C MET A 74 -6.95 -6.24 2.13
N PHE A 75 -8.16 -5.66 2.18
CA PHE A 75 -8.57 -4.74 3.25
C PHE A 75 -8.58 -5.43 4.62
N VAL A 76 -9.15 -6.64 4.71
CA VAL A 76 -9.16 -7.42 5.96
C VAL A 76 -7.74 -7.75 6.42
N VAL A 77 -6.85 -8.14 5.48
CA VAL A 77 -5.44 -8.40 5.79
C VAL A 77 -4.76 -7.13 6.30
N TRP A 78 -5.03 -5.96 5.74
CA TRP A 78 -4.52 -4.69 6.26
C TRP A 78 -4.92 -4.43 7.73
N VAL A 79 -6.18 -4.71 8.08
CA VAL A 79 -6.71 -4.47 9.44
C VAL A 79 -6.23 -5.50 10.46
N VAL A 80 -6.18 -6.78 10.08
CA VAL A 80 -5.86 -7.89 11.01
C VAL A 80 -4.35 -8.13 11.08
N PHE A 81 -3.64 -7.99 9.96
CA PHE A 81 -2.21 -8.30 9.87
C PHE A 81 -1.51 -7.46 8.78
N SER A 82 -1.39 -6.16 9.05
CA SER A 82 -0.79 -5.16 8.14
C SER A 82 0.55 -5.56 7.51
N PRO A 83 1.48 -6.27 8.19
CA PRO A 83 2.72 -6.72 7.56
C PRO A 83 2.50 -7.60 6.33
N ALA A 84 1.49 -8.48 6.31
CA ALA A 84 1.21 -9.29 5.13
C ALA A 84 0.70 -8.45 3.96
N ALA A 85 -0.17 -7.48 4.23
CA ALA A 85 -0.67 -6.56 3.21
C ALA A 85 0.47 -5.74 2.57
N TRP A 86 1.42 -5.29 3.40
CA TRP A 86 2.64 -4.66 2.91
C TRP A 86 3.41 -5.57 1.95
N PHE A 87 3.71 -6.81 2.34
CA PHE A 87 4.44 -7.73 1.46
C PHE A 87 3.68 -8.05 0.17
N ILE A 88 2.37 -8.30 0.23
CA ILE A 88 1.53 -8.56 -0.95
C ILE A 88 1.59 -7.38 -1.93
N THR A 89 1.36 -6.16 -1.43
CA THR A 89 1.45 -4.93 -2.24
C THR A 89 2.78 -4.85 -2.96
N GLN A 90 3.88 -5.10 -2.24
CA GLN A 90 5.18 -4.98 -2.83
C GLN A 90 5.49 -6.06 -3.85
N MET A 91 4.95 -7.27 -3.69
CA MET A 91 5.06 -8.31 -4.72
C MET A 91 4.37 -7.88 -6.01
N GLU A 92 3.16 -7.33 -5.93
CA GLU A 92 2.41 -6.88 -7.10
C GLU A 92 3.12 -5.71 -7.80
N LEU A 93 3.61 -4.72 -7.05
CA LEU A 93 4.41 -3.63 -7.63
C LEU A 93 5.69 -4.14 -8.31
N ASN A 94 6.42 -5.06 -7.67
CA ASN A 94 7.66 -5.61 -8.24
C ASN A 94 7.42 -6.42 -9.53
N LYS A 95 6.28 -7.12 -9.64
CA LYS A 95 5.89 -7.81 -10.88
C LYS A 95 5.75 -6.84 -12.04
N ARG A 96 5.19 -5.65 -11.80
CA ARG A 96 5.01 -4.62 -12.84
C ARG A 96 6.29 -3.87 -13.18
N ALA A 97 7.20 -3.72 -12.23
CA ALA A 97 8.50 -3.09 -12.48
C ALA A 97 9.49 -3.96 -13.29
N THR A 98 9.25 -5.27 -13.35
CA THR A 98 10.15 -6.24 -14.04
C THR A 98 9.54 -6.80 -15.34
N ALA A 99 8.32 -6.37 -15.69
CA ALA A 99 7.62 -6.73 -16.93
C ALA A 99 7.90 -5.71 -18.03
#